data_AF-A0A2V8MQV6-F1
#
_entry.id   AF-A0A2V8MQV6-F1
#
_cell.length_a   1.000
_cell.length_b   1.000
_cell.length_c   1.000
_cell.angle_alpha   90.00
_cell.angle_beta   90.00
_cell.angle_gamma   90.00
#
_symmetry.space_group_name_H-M   'P 1'
#
loop_
_entity.id
_entity.type
_entity.pdbx_description
1 polymer ?
#
loop_
_entity_poly.entity_id
_entity_poly.type
_entity_poly.pdbx_seq_one_letter_code
_entity_poly.pdbx_strand_id
1 'polypeptide(L)'
;VFGQRGGFLRFNGLPENWIVVNPQFGAAYFTGNFSNSTYHSLQINAEKRLSHGLTWQSNYTWSRALGDEEGDSQDILNSFRNGRNRHIDKRLLGFHRTHVMRNNGTWELPFGPDRKFLSGSRGALAQLVRRWQLGAI
;
A
#
# COMPACT_ATOMS: atom_id res chain seq x y z
N VAL A 1 36.44 32.14 -17.41
CA VAL A 1 35.51 31.80 -16.30
C VAL A 1 34.11 32.27 -16.67
N PHE A 2 33.55 31.70 -17.74
CA PHE A 2 32.20 31.97 -18.23
C PHE A 2 31.48 30.63 -18.29
N GLY A 3 30.34 30.49 -17.59
CA GLY A 3 29.59 29.21 -17.55
C GLY A 3 28.96 28.87 -16.21
N GLN A 4 29.37 29.52 -15.11
CA GLN A 4 28.65 29.39 -13.83
C GLN A 4 27.36 30.23 -13.88
N ARG A 5 26.20 29.58 -13.67
CA ARG A 5 24.91 30.26 -13.52
C ARG A 5 25.01 31.27 -12.37
N GLY A 6 24.67 32.53 -12.63
CA GLY A 6 24.81 33.63 -11.66
C GLY A 6 26.21 34.27 -11.59
N GLY A 7 27.21 33.75 -12.33
CA GLY A 7 28.58 34.23 -12.27
C GLY A 7 28.75 35.71 -12.63
N PHE A 8 27.98 36.23 -13.59
CA PHE A 8 28.04 37.65 -13.95
C PHE A 8 27.70 38.58 -12.76
N LEU A 9 26.70 38.23 -11.96
CA LEU A 9 26.33 39.04 -10.78
C LEU A 9 27.40 38.93 -9.68
N ARG A 10 27.83 37.70 -9.39
CA ARG A 10 28.86 37.41 -8.38
C ARG A 10 30.21 38.08 -8.68
N PHE A 11 30.69 38.02 -9.91
CA PHE A 11 31.99 38.59 -10.29
C PHE A 11 32.00 40.12 -10.40
N ASN A 12 30.82 40.76 -10.38
CA ASN A 12 30.69 42.21 -10.37
C ASN A 12 30.30 42.75 -8.98
N GLY A 13 30.47 41.97 -7.92
CA GLY A 13 30.24 42.41 -6.53
C GLY A 13 28.76 42.62 -6.17
N LEU A 14 27.83 42.19 -7.04
CA LEU A 14 26.41 42.23 -6.75
C LEU A 14 26.02 41.03 -5.87
N PRO A 15 25.12 41.21 -4.90
CA PRO A 15 24.67 40.12 -4.06
C PRO A 15 23.95 39.05 -4.89
N GLU A 16 23.99 37.80 -4.42
CA GLU A 16 23.46 36.64 -5.16
C GLU A 16 21.96 36.76 -5.50
N ASN A 17 21.23 37.60 -4.76
CA ASN A 17 19.81 37.91 -4.91
C ASN A 17 19.54 39.29 -5.56
N TRP A 18 20.51 39.88 -6.26
CA TRP A 18 20.38 41.22 -6.89
C TRP A 18 19.14 41.38 -7.76
N ILE A 19 18.77 40.34 -8.52
CA ILE A 19 17.53 40.31 -9.28
C ILE A 19 16.45 39.70 -8.38
N VAL A 20 15.64 40.57 -7.79
CA VAL A 20 14.44 40.15 -7.06
C VAL A 20 13.29 40.02 -8.05
N VAL A 21 12.73 38.82 -8.15
CA VAL A 21 11.49 38.59 -8.89
C VAL A 21 10.35 39.22 -8.09
N ASN A 22 9.56 40.10 -8.73
CA ASN A 22 8.41 40.78 -8.13
C ASN A 22 8.74 41.67 -6.91
N PRO A 23 9.58 42.73 -7.05
CA PRO A 23 10.06 43.54 -5.93
C PRO A 23 8.97 44.32 -5.16
N GLN A 24 7.79 44.46 -5.77
CA GLN A 24 6.63 45.10 -5.15
C GLN A 24 5.87 44.20 -4.16
N PHE A 25 6.21 42.90 -4.09
CA PHE A 25 5.54 41.93 -3.22
C PHE A 25 6.57 41.21 -2.34
N GLY A 26 6.31 41.12 -1.03
CA GLY A 26 7.17 40.37 -0.10
C GLY A 26 7.06 38.84 -0.25
N ALA A 27 5.89 38.35 -0.70
CA ALA A 27 5.64 36.96 -1.05
C ALA A 27 4.43 36.87 -1.99
N ALA A 28 4.34 35.79 -2.77
CA ALA A 28 3.14 35.43 -3.53
C ALA A 28 2.74 34.00 -3.14
N TYR A 29 1.52 33.85 -2.62
CA TYR A 29 0.98 32.54 -2.25
C TYR A 29 0.31 31.90 -3.44
N PHE A 30 0.83 30.74 -3.86
CA PHE A 30 0.19 29.93 -4.88
C PHE A 30 -0.61 28.82 -4.18
N THR A 31 -1.93 28.96 -4.19
CA THR A 31 -2.86 28.02 -3.53
C THR A 31 -3.60 27.21 -4.58
N GLY A 32 -3.70 25.91 -4.37
CA GLY A 32 -4.40 24.99 -5.26
C GLY A 32 -4.19 23.55 -4.83
N ASN A 33 -4.90 22.63 -5.48
CA ASN A 33 -4.79 21.20 -5.19
C ASN A 33 -3.64 20.60 -6.01
N PHE A 34 -2.44 20.64 -5.43
CA PHE A 34 -1.20 20.29 -6.10
C PHE A 34 -0.62 18.93 -5.70
N SER A 35 -1.17 18.31 -4.66
CA SER A 35 -0.75 17.01 -4.15
C SER A 35 -1.03 15.90 -5.16
N ASN A 36 -0.19 14.86 -5.15
CA ASN A 36 -0.36 13.71 -6.03
C ASN A 36 0.12 12.41 -5.36
N SER A 37 -0.77 11.42 -5.33
CA SER A 37 -0.46 10.04 -4.95
C SER A 37 -0.44 9.08 -6.14
N THR A 38 0.43 8.07 -6.07
CA THR A 38 0.56 6.96 -7.02
C THR A 38 0.57 5.64 -6.28
N TYR A 39 -0.21 4.68 -6.76
CA TYR A 39 -0.33 3.35 -6.16
C TYR A 39 -0.01 2.28 -7.21
N HIS A 40 0.91 1.38 -6.87
CA HIS A 40 1.22 0.20 -7.67
C HIS A 40 0.92 -1.06 -6.87
N SER A 41 0.36 -2.08 -7.50
CA SER A 41 0.07 -3.35 -6.82
C SER A 41 0.15 -4.56 -7.74
N LEU A 42 0.44 -5.69 -7.11
CA LEU A 42 0.32 -7.02 -7.70
C LEU A 42 -0.61 -7.84 -6.80
N GLN A 43 -1.58 -8.53 -7.40
CA GLN A 43 -2.51 -9.39 -6.69
C GLN A 43 -2.42 -10.81 -7.23
N ILE A 44 -2.30 -11.78 -6.32
CA ILE A 44 -2.24 -13.21 -6.61
C ILE A 44 -3.36 -13.88 -5.83
N ASN A 45 -4.25 -14.55 -6.56
CA ASN A 45 -5.34 -15.32 -5.98
C ASN A 45 -5.13 -16.79 -6.34
N ALA A 46 -5.04 -17.63 -5.31
CA ALA A 46 -4.89 -19.07 -5.46
C ALA A 46 -6.04 -19.76 -4.74
N GLU A 47 -6.71 -20.66 -5.44
CA GLU A 47 -7.76 -21.49 -4.87
C GLU A 47 -7.46 -22.96 -5.18
N LYS A 48 -7.60 -23.81 -4.17
CA LYS A 48 -7.44 -25.24 -4.30
C LYS A 48 -8.56 -25.97 -3.59
N ARG A 49 -9.32 -26.75 -4.36
CA ARG A 49 -10.31 -27.71 -3.87
C ARG A 49 -9.77 -29.11 -4.10
N LEU A 50 -9.50 -29.83 -3.02
CA LEU A 50 -9.05 -31.22 -3.06
C LEU A 50 -10.25 -32.16 -2.93
N SER A 51 -10.17 -33.30 -3.62
CA SER A 51 -11.20 -34.36 -3.60
C SER A 51 -11.49 -34.94 -2.21
N HIS A 52 -10.58 -34.76 -1.26
CA HIS A 52 -10.71 -35.29 0.10
C HIS A 52 -11.29 -34.25 1.10
N GLY A 53 -12.07 -33.28 0.61
CA GLY A 53 -12.81 -32.33 1.44
C GLY A 53 -11.99 -31.18 2.02
N LEU A 54 -10.75 -30.96 1.53
CA LEU A 54 -9.97 -29.76 1.83
C LEU A 54 -10.21 -28.71 0.76
N THR A 55 -10.71 -27.54 1.18
CA THR A 55 -10.77 -26.33 0.36
C THR A 55 -9.88 -25.28 0.99
N TRP A 56 -9.04 -24.65 0.18
CA TRP A 56 -8.14 -23.60 0.61
C TRP A 56 -8.10 -22.46 -0.40
N GLN A 57 -8.12 -21.24 0.10
CA GLN A 57 -8.00 -20.02 -0.69
C GLN A 57 -6.93 -19.12 -0.06
N SER A 58 -6.09 -18.56 -0.91
CA SER A 58 -5.05 -17.61 -0.53
C SER A 58 -5.08 -16.41 -1.46
N ASN A 59 -5.06 -15.23 -0.86
CA ASN A 59 -4.97 -13.97 -1.57
C ASN A 59 -3.74 -13.24 -1.04
N TYR A 60 -2.86 -12.85 -1.95
CA TYR A 60 -1.66 -12.10 -1.64
C TYR A 60 -1.64 -10.82 -2.48
N THR A 61 -1.54 -9.69 -1.81
CA THR A 61 -1.40 -8.38 -2.42
C THR A 61 -0.06 -7.79 -2.03
N TRP A 62 0.77 -7.54 -3.03
CA TRP A 62 1.89 -6.62 -2.90
C TRP A 62 1.42 -5.22 -3.29
N SER A 63 1.85 -4.19 -2.55
CA SER A 63 1.57 -2.81 -2.94
C SER A 63 2.68 -1.83 -2.63
N ARG A 64 2.67 -0.70 -3.33
CA ARG A 64 3.50 0.47 -3.04
C ARG A 64 2.69 1.73 -3.26
N ALA A 65 2.42 2.45 -2.17
CA ALA A 65 1.71 3.72 -2.17
C ALA A 65 2.72 4.85 -1.94
N LEU A 66 2.84 5.76 -2.90
CA LEU A 66 3.72 6.92 -2.83
C LEU A 66 2.91 8.20 -3.01
N GLY A 67 3.16 9.20 -2.19
CA GLY A 67 2.55 10.53 -2.34
C GLY A 67 3.27 11.55 -1.48
N ASP A 68 2.97 12.82 -1.69
CA ASP A 68 3.51 13.93 -0.91
C ASP A 68 2.65 14.31 0.32
N GLU A 69 1.39 13.87 0.34
CA GLU A 69 0.41 14.16 1.39
C GLU A 69 -0.54 12.94 1.58
N GLU A 70 -1.10 12.76 2.78
CA GLU A 70 -1.89 11.57 3.15
C GLU A 70 -3.34 11.62 2.63
N GLY A 71 -3.88 12.81 2.42
CA GLY A 71 -5.22 13.09 1.96
C GLY A 71 -6.27 13.05 3.07
N ASP A 72 -5.87 13.15 4.34
CA ASP A 72 -6.75 13.02 5.51
C ASP A 72 -7.22 14.36 6.11
N SER A 73 -6.69 15.48 5.61
CA SER A 73 -6.94 16.82 6.10
C SER A 73 -6.94 17.86 4.96
N GLN A 74 -7.51 19.04 5.22
CA GLN A 74 -7.52 20.16 4.28
C GLN A 74 -6.82 21.36 4.90
N ASP A 75 -5.53 21.44 4.63
CA ASP A 75 -4.66 22.43 5.23
C ASP A 75 -3.80 23.13 4.18
N ILE A 76 -3.65 24.45 4.32
CA ILE A 76 -2.73 25.26 3.50
C ILE A 76 -1.31 25.12 4.09
N LEU A 77 -0.84 23.89 4.29
CA LEU A 77 0.38 23.61 5.07
C LEU A 77 1.55 23.07 4.23
N ASN A 78 1.32 22.57 3.01
CA ASN A 78 2.38 21.93 2.24
C ASN A 78 3.08 22.90 1.27
N SER A 79 4.15 23.51 1.77
CA SER A 79 5.18 24.08 0.91
C SER A 79 6.04 22.95 0.36
N PHE A 80 5.90 22.66 -0.93
CA PHE A 80 6.85 21.80 -1.64
C PHE A 80 8.25 22.36 -1.48
N ARG A 81 9.25 21.50 -1.23
CA ARG A 81 10.65 21.93 -1.15
C ARG A 81 11.09 22.62 -2.44
N ASN A 82 10.49 22.24 -3.56
CA ASN A 82 10.68 22.88 -4.84
C ASN A 82 9.36 22.96 -5.61
N GLY A 83 8.77 24.17 -5.70
CA GLY A 83 7.52 24.38 -6.42
C GLY A 83 7.55 24.03 -7.92
N ARG A 84 8.75 23.94 -8.53
CA ARG A 84 8.95 23.52 -9.93
C ARG A 84 9.15 22.01 -10.09
N ASN A 85 9.50 21.30 -9.03
CA ASN A 85 9.66 19.85 -9.04
C ASN A 85 9.12 19.24 -7.74
N ARG A 86 7.82 18.97 -7.73
CA ARG A 86 7.09 18.43 -6.57
C ARG A 86 7.29 16.92 -6.38
N HIS A 87 7.77 16.22 -7.41
CA HIS A 87 7.94 14.76 -7.36
C HIS A 87 8.97 14.33 -6.32
N ILE A 88 9.91 15.21 -5.95
CA ILE A 88 10.93 14.92 -4.93
C ILE A 88 10.32 14.72 -3.55
N ASP A 89 9.14 15.29 -3.31
CA ASP A 89 8.43 15.25 -2.02
C ASP A 89 7.60 13.96 -1.85
N LYS A 90 7.52 13.12 -2.89
CA LYS A 90 6.84 11.82 -2.79
C LYS A 90 7.59 10.90 -1.82
N ARG A 91 6.83 10.37 -0.87
CA ARG A 91 7.27 9.41 0.15
C ARG A 91 6.27 8.27 0.25
N LEU A 92 6.63 7.22 0.99
CA LEU A 92 5.66 6.20 1.37
C LEU A 92 4.58 6.84 2.25
N LEU A 93 3.33 6.63 1.87
CA LEU A 93 2.17 7.12 2.62
C LEU A 93 1.92 6.24 3.86
N GLY A 94 1.32 6.77 4.91
CA GLY A 94 1.08 6.09 6.19
C GLY A 94 0.16 4.87 6.06
N PHE A 95 -0.80 4.93 5.12
CA PHE A 95 -1.68 3.80 4.81
C PHE A 95 -1.03 2.72 3.92
N HIS A 96 0.22 2.90 3.50
CA HIS A 96 0.95 1.91 2.71
C HIS A 96 1.06 0.56 3.44
N ARG A 97 0.73 -0.52 2.73
CA ARG A 97 0.89 -1.90 3.19
C ARG A 97 1.58 -2.72 2.10
N THR A 98 2.87 -2.99 2.27
CA THR A 98 3.67 -3.65 1.23
C THR A 98 3.23 -5.06 0.95
N HIS A 99 2.84 -5.81 1.99
CA HIS A 99 2.41 -7.20 1.88
C HIS A 99 1.13 -7.37 2.69
N VAL A 100 0.07 -7.80 2.02
CA VAL A 100 -1.19 -8.20 2.66
C VAL A 100 -1.49 -9.61 2.21
N MET A 101 -1.60 -10.53 3.17
CA MET A 101 -1.96 -11.91 2.90
C MET A 101 -3.24 -12.25 3.64
N ARG A 102 -4.16 -12.92 2.95
CA ARG A 102 -5.41 -13.43 3.51
C ARG A 102 -5.56 -14.88 3.09
N ASN A 103 -5.63 -15.77 4.06
CA ASN A 103 -5.78 -17.19 3.84
C ASN A 103 -7.09 -17.63 4.48
N ASN A 104 -7.79 -18.54 3.84
CA ASN A 104 -8.88 -19.23 4.48
C ASN A 104 -8.93 -20.66 3.98
N GLY A 105 -9.49 -21.54 4.79
CA GLY A 105 -9.67 -22.91 4.38
C GLY A 105 -10.65 -23.64 5.26
N THR A 106 -11.21 -24.69 4.69
CA THR A 106 -12.04 -25.63 5.40
C THR A 106 -11.60 -27.04 5.10
N TRP A 107 -11.56 -27.89 6.12
CA TRP A 107 -11.22 -29.29 5.97
C TRP A 107 -12.33 -30.16 6.57
N GLU A 108 -12.96 -30.98 5.73
CA GLU A 108 -13.78 -32.08 6.20
C GLU A 108 -12.90 -33.16 6.84
N LEU A 109 -13.05 -33.34 8.15
CA LEU A 109 -12.31 -34.34 8.87
C LEU A 109 -12.72 -35.74 8.42
N PRO A 110 -11.77 -36.65 8.15
CA PRO A 110 -12.08 -37.98 7.66
C PRO A 110 -12.47 -38.95 8.81
N PHE A 111 -13.38 -38.51 9.70
CA PHE A 111 -13.93 -39.31 10.80
C PHE A 111 -15.34 -39.84 10.48
N GLY A 112 -15.63 -41.05 10.97
CA GLY A 112 -16.96 -41.66 10.98
C GLY A 112 -17.09 -42.87 10.05
N PRO A 113 -18.31 -43.45 9.98
CA PRO A 113 -18.60 -44.57 9.10
C PRO A 113 -18.24 -44.23 7.65
N ASP A 114 -17.62 -45.18 6.95
CA ASP A 114 -17.17 -45.05 5.55
C ASP A 114 -16.08 -43.99 5.29
N ARG A 115 -15.41 -43.50 6.34
CA ARG A 115 -14.27 -42.57 6.25
C ARG A 115 -12.98 -43.24 6.76
N LYS A 116 -11.83 -42.60 6.52
CA LYS A 116 -10.49 -43.18 6.82
C LYS A 116 -10.28 -43.50 8.31
N PHE A 117 -10.82 -42.68 9.21
CA PHE A 117 -10.66 -42.83 10.65
C PHE A 117 -12.02 -43.11 11.31
N LEU A 118 -12.02 -43.95 12.35
CA LEU A 118 -13.24 -44.37 13.07
C LEU A 118 -14.28 -45.06 12.16
N SER A 119 -13.84 -45.73 11.09
CA SER A 119 -14.70 -46.44 10.14
C SER A 119 -15.58 -47.52 10.78
N GLY A 120 -15.08 -48.18 11.83
CA GLY A 120 -15.80 -49.19 12.60
C GLY A 120 -16.72 -48.64 13.70
N SER A 121 -16.88 -47.31 13.82
CA SER A 121 -17.77 -46.71 14.82
C SER A 121 -19.23 -47.14 14.58
N ARG A 122 -19.94 -47.50 15.65
CA ARG A 122 -21.36 -47.94 15.61
C ARG A 122 -22.19 -47.18 16.64
N GLY A 123 -23.51 -47.17 16.45
CA GLY A 123 -24.46 -46.58 17.40
C GLY A 123 -24.25 -45.08 17.65
N ALA A 124 -24.39 -44.65 18.90
CA ALA A 124 -24.29 -43.24 19.27
C ALA A 124 -22.93 -42.59 18.92
N LEU A 125 -21.83 -43.35 19.03
CA LEU A 125 -20.50 -42.85 18.67
C LEU A 125 -20.42 -42.51 17.17
N ALA A 126 -20.98 -43.36 16.31
CA ALA A 126 -21.01 -43.13 14.85
C ALA A 126 -21.79 -41.86 14.46
N GLN A 127 -22.83 -41.51 15.21
CA GLN A 127 -23.56 -40.26 15.00
C GLN A 127 -22.75 -39.04 15.45
N LEU A 128 -22.06 -39.13 16.59
CA LEU A 128 -21.26 -38.03 17.14
C LEU A 128 -20.06 -37.66 16.25
N VAL A 129 -19.40 -38.64 15.63
CA VAL A 129 -18.17 -38.39 14.86
C VAL A 129 -18.41 -38.09 13.38
N ARG A 130 -19.68 -37.99 12.94
CA ARG A 130 -20.03 -37.83 11.53
C ARG A 130 -19.92 -36.37 11.08
N ARG A 131 -19.35 -36.16 9.89
CA ARG A 131 -19.38 -34.88 9.13
C ARG A 131 -18.79 -33.67 9.88
N TRP A 132 -17.74 -33.88 10.66
CA TRP A 132 -16.99 -32.76 11.24
C TRP A 132 -16.25 -31.98 10.14
N GLN A 133 -16.32 -30.65 10.23
CA GLN A 133 -15.57 -29.73 9.37
C GLN A 133 -14.84 -28.73 10.25
N LEU A 134 -13.57 -28.49 9.95
CA LEU A 134 -12.76 -27.46 10.56
C LEU A 134 -12.63 -26.28 9.59
N GLY A 135 -12.73 -25.07 10.10
CA GLY A 135 -12.48 -23.83 9.35
C GLY A 135 -11.35 -23.03 9.97
N ALA A 136 -10.55 -22.37 9.14
CA ALA A 136 -9.50 -21.44 9.56
C ALA A 136 -9.50 -20.20 8.64
N ILE A 137 -9.17 -19.04 9.23
CA ILE A 137 -8.98 -17.74 8.56
C ILE A 137 -7.68 -17.09 9.03
#